data_AF-F9ZFM3-F1
#
_entry.id   AF-F9ZFM3-F1
#
_cell.length_a   1.000
_cell.length_b   1.000
_cell.length_c   1.000
_cell.angle_alpha   90.00
_cell.angle_beta   90.00
_cell.angle_gamma   90.00
#
_symmetry.space_group_name_H-M   'P 1'
#
loop_
_entity.id
_entity.type
_entity.pdbx_description
1 polymer ?
#
loop_
_entity_poly.entity_id
_entity_poly.type
_entity_poly.pdbx_seq_one_letter_code
_entity_poly.pdbx_strand_id
1 'polypeptide(L)'
;MMRDQPYKFWWPAFYAGIAAGVFSTVAQIFLWWLFWDELPSILYRDARFAAAIIFGEGVLPPPATLDWYVMFIATLLHFGLSIAYAIILSWLIRGIDITNSLIAGGLYGLGLFLMNMYGFVMIFPWFVDTRDWITVAAHIAFGVSAAGVYKVLSRQ
;
A
#
# COMPACT_ATOMS: atom_id res chain seq x y z
N MET A 1 12.26 -28.54 17.20
CA MET A 1 12.47 -27.09 17.03
C MET A 1 13.17 -26.89 15.68
N MET A 2 12.40 -26.88 14.58
CA MET A 2 12.96 -26.62 13.25
C MET A 2 13.39 -25.14 13.23
N ARG A 3 14.65 -24.87 12.88
CA ARG A 3 15.05 -23.51 12.52
C ARG A 3 14.33 -23.19 11.23
N ASP A 4 13.28 -22.38 11.31
CA ASP A 4 12.75 -21.69 10.14
C ASP A 4 13.94 -20.99 9.48
N GLN A 5 14.31 -21.46 8.30
CA GLN A 5 15.39 -20.85 7.54
C GLN A 5 14.96 -19.41 7.26
N PRO A 6 15.68 -18.38 7.74
CA PRO A 6 15.18 -17.00 7.72
C PRO A 6 14.83 -16.53 6.29
N TYR A 7 15.52 -17.03 5.27
CA TYR A 7 15.23 -16.72 3.87
C TYR A 7 13.83 -17.20 3.39
N LYS A 8 13.28 -18.28 3.98
CA LYS A 8 11.92 -18.78 3.68
C LYS A 8 10.82 -17.86 4.18
N PHE A 9 11.15 -16.91 5.04
CA PHE A 9 10.24 -15.84 5.46
C PHE A 9 10.50 -14.55 4.68
N TRP A 10 11.75 -14.07 4.68
CA TRP A 10 12.09 -12.74 4.18
C TRP A 10 11.83 -12.56 2.69
N TRP A 11 12.17 -13.56 1.85
CA TRP A 11 11.93 -13.45 0.41
C TRP A 11 10.44 -13.45 0.05
N PRO A 12 9.63 -14.42 0.51
CA PRO A 12 8.18 -14.37 0.33
C PRO A 12 7.54 -13.07 0.81
N ALA A 13 7.93 -12.58 2.00
CA ALA A 13 7.36 -11.35 2.56
C ALA A 13 7.75 -10.10 1.73
N PHE A 14 9.00 -10.02 1.28
CA PHE A 14 9.47 -8.95 0.41
C PHE A 14 8.69 -8.91 -0.91
N TYR A 15 8.59 -10.04 -1.60
CA TYR A 15 7.86 -10.12 -2.87
C TYR A 15 6.35 -9.93 -2.69
N ALA A 16 5.79 -10.35 -1.57
CA ALA A 16 4.41 -10.05 -1.21
C ALA A 16 4.18 -8.54 -1.10
N GLY A 17 5.11 -7.80 -0.50
CA GLY A 17 5.05 -6.34 -0.42
C GLY A 17 5.09 -5.66 -1.79
N ILE A 18 6.01 -6.08 -2.67
CA ILE A 18 6.07 -5.55 -4.04
C ILE A 18 4.77 -5.84 -4.80
N ALA A 19 4.33 -7.09 -4.80
CA ALA A 19 3.11 -7.49 -5.50
C ALA A 19 1.89 -6.73 -4.96
N ALA A 20 1.75 -6.61 -3.65
CA ALA A 20 0.64 -5.90 -3.02
C ALA A 20 0.64 -4.41 -3.34
N GLY A 21 1.83 -3.78 -3.35
CA GLY A 21 1.99 -2.39 -3.80
C GLY A 21 1.48 -2.20 -5.23
N VAL A 22 1.84 -3.11 -6.15
CA VAL A 22 1.35 -3.08 -7.54
C VAL A 22 -0.16 -3.29 -7.61
N PHE A 23 -0.69 -4.33 -6.97
CA PHE A 23 -2.14 -4.63 -7.00
C PHE A 23 -2.98 -3.49 -6.43
N SER A 24 -2.51 -2.86 -5.34
CA SER A 24 -3.16 -1.70 -4.74
C SER A 24 -3.18 -0.50 -5.70
N THR A 25 -2.03 -0.17 -6.30
CA THR A 25 -1.95 0.94 -7.28
C THR A 25 -2.82 0.68 -8.51
N VAL A 26 -2.81 -0.54 -9.04
CA VAL A 26 -3.66 -0.91 -10.18
C VAL A 26 -5.15 -0.82 -9.81
N ALA A 27 -5.54 -1.32 -8.63
CA ALA A 27 -6.92 -1.23 -8.16
C ALA A 27 -7.36 0.23 -7.99
N GLN A 28 -6.52 1.07 -7.36
CA GLN A 28 -6.80 2.50 -7.18
C GLN A 28 -6.98 3.20 -8.53
N ILE A 29 -6.03 3.05 -9.46
CA ILE A 29 -6.09 3.69 -10.78
C ILE A 29 -7.29 3.20 -11.59
N PHE A 30 -7.58 1.90 -11.54
CA PHE A 30 -8.73 1.34 -12.25
C PHE A 30 -10.06 1.86 -11.70
N LEU A 31 -10.20 1.95 -10.38
CA LEU A 31 -11.40 2.48 -9.74
C LEU A 31 -11.53 3.99 -9.98
N TRP A 32 -10.44 4.75 -9.95
CA TRP A 32 -10.45 6.14 -10.40
C TRP A 32 -10.96 6.25 -11.83
N TRP A 33 -10.37 5.52 -12.78
CA TRP A 33 -10.82 5.54 -14.17
C TRP A 33 -12.32 5.21 -14.32
N LEU A 34 -12.86 4.31 -13.49
CA LEU A 34 -14.26 3.91 -13.56
C LEU A 34 -15.23 4.89 -12.91
N PHE A 35 -14.81 5.62 -11.87
CA PHE A 35 -15.71 6.41 -11.00
C PHE A 35 -15.35 7.90 -10.86
N TRP A 36 -14.10 8.28 -11.10
CA TRP A 36 -13.61 9.66 -11.09
C TRP A 36 -12.94 10.02 -12.41
N ASP A 37 -13.56 10.94 -13.16
CA ASP A 37 -13.02 11.49 -14.41
C ASP A 37 -11.93 12.55 -14.15
N GLU A 38 -10.99 12.24 -13.26
CA GLU A 38 -9.94 13.15 -12.77
C GLU A 38 -8.52 12.66 -13.08
N LEU A 39 -8.38 11.59 -13.85
CA LEU A 39 -7.09 11.13 -14.35
C LEU A 39 -6.60 12.05 -15.49
N PRO A 40 -5.29 12.39 -15.55
CA PRO A 40 -4.21 11.93 -14.66
C PRO A 40 -3.96 12.86 -13.44
N SER A 41 -4.68 13.97 -13.30
CA SER A 41 -4.42 14.97 -12.25
C SER A 41 -4.48 14.40 -10.83
N ILE A 42 -5.43 13.51 -10.54
CA ILE A 42 -5.55 12.87 -9.22
C ILE A 42 -4.33 12.02 -8.88
N LEU A 43 -3.73 11.34 -9.86
CA LEU A 43 -2.48 10.58 -9.68
C LEU A 43 -1.32 11.54 -9.36
N TYR A 44 -1.23 12.67 -10.07
CA TYR A 44 -0.16 13.66 -9.83
C TYR A 44 -0.31 14.39 -8.49
N ARG A 45 -1.55 14.57 -8.02
CA ARG A 45 -1.85 15.07 -6.68
C ARG A 45 -1.38 14.08 -5.62
N ASP A 46 -1.78 12.82 -5.73
CA ASP A 46 -1.47 11.79 -4.73
C ASP A 46 0.03 11.46 -4.68
N ALA A 47 0.72 11.50 -5.82
CA ALA A 47 2.18 11.40 -5.86
C ALA A 47 2.87 12.55 -5.09
N ARG A 48 2.36 13.78 -5.20
CA ARG A 48 2.86 14.92 -4.41
C ARG A 48 2.59 14.74 -2.93
N PHE A 49 1.42 14.23 -2.56
CA PHE A 49 1.10 13.93 -1.16
C PHE A 49 2.07 12.92 -0.55
N ALA A 50 2.42 11.87 -1.28
CA ALA A 50 3.45 10.93 -0.85
C ALA A 50 4.84 11.59 -0.77
N ALA A 51 5.26 12.32 -1.81
CA ALA A 51 6.57 12.98 -1.82
C ALA A 51 6.72 14.07 -0.73
N ALA A 52 5.63 14.73 -0.33
CA ALA A 52 5.60 15.74 0.72
C ALA A 52 5.98 15.18 2.10
N ILE A 53 5.87 13.85 2.33
CA ILE A 53 6.39 13.22 3.54
C ILE A 53 7.91 13.43 3.66
N ILE A 54 8.63 13.48 2.53
CA ILE A 54 10.08 13.66 2.49
C ILE A 54 10.47 15.12 2.26
N PHE A 55 9.80 15.81 1.33
CA PHE A 55 10.16 17.17 0.93
C PHE A 55 9.44 18.27 1.71
N GLY A 56 8.43 17.93 2.52
CA GLY A 56 7.56 18.88 3.19
C GLY A 56 6.50 19.49 2.28
N GLU A 57 5.75 20.45 2.80
CA GLU A 57 4.56 21.01 2.17
C GLU A 57 4.81 21.77 0.86
N GLY A 58 6.06 22.18 0.59
CA GLY A 58 6.41 22.96 -0.60
C GLY A 58 6.21 22.22 -1.93
N VAL A 59 6.06 20.89 -1.91
CA VAL A 59 5.76 20.08 -3.10
C VAL A 59 4.26 19.83 -3.30
N LEU A 60 3.41 20.29 -2.38
CA LEU A 60 1.96 20.10 -2.46
C LEU A 60 1.37 20.87 -3.65
N PRO A 61 0.28 20.37 -4.26
CA PRO A 61 -0.41 21.08 -5.33
C PRO A 61 -1.12 22.34 -4.81
N PRO A 62 -1.38 23.34 -5.68
CA PRO A 62 -1.08 23.40 -7.12
C PRO A 62 0.37 23.83 -7.46
N PRO A 63 0.91 23.42 -8.64
CA PRO A 63 0.24 22.66 -9.70
C PRO A 63 0.34 21.12 -9.53
N ALA A 64 -0.72 20.39 -9.90
CA ALA A 64 -0.75 18.92 -9.96
C ALA A 64 -0.36 18.40 -11.37
N THR A 65 0.85 18.72 -11.83
CA THR A 65 1.37 18.33 -13.15
C THR A 65 2.36 17.16 -13.05
N LEU A 66 2.70 16.51 -14.16
CA LEU A 66 3.72 15.47 -14.12
C LEU A 66 5.09 16.05 -13.71
N ASP A 67 5.69 15.45 -12.68
CA ASP A 67 7.08 15.68 -12.28
C ASP A 67 7.73 14.32 -12.02
N TRP A 68 8.72 13.95 -12.83
CA TRP A 68 9.36 12.63 -12.77
C TRP A 68 10.10 12.38 -11.46
N TYR A 69 10.65 13.41 -10.84
CA TYR A 69 11.35 13.27 -9.57
C TYR A 69 10.35 13.04 -8.42
N VAL A 70 9.24 13.76 -8.42
CA VAL A 70 8.13 13.52 -7.48
C VAL A 70 7.57 12.11 -7.64
N MET A 71 7.30 11.68 -8.89
CA MET A 71 6.80 10.33 -9.17
C MET A 71 7.76 9.25 -8.67
N PHE A 72 9.07 9.44 -8.86
CA PHE A 72 10.09 8.51 -8.39
C PHE A 72 10.10 8.39 -6.86
N ILE A 73 10.12 9.53 -6.15
CA ILE A 73 10.15 9.55 -4.68
C ILE A 73 8.86 8.98 -4.09
N ALA A 74 7.70 9.34 -4.64
CA ALA A 74 6.41 8.77 -4.25
C ALA A 74 6.40 7.24 -4.43
N THR A 75 6.94 6.75 -5.54
CA THR A 75 7.04 5.31 -5.84
C THR A 75 7.94 4.58 -4.82
N LEU A 76 9.11 5.15 -4.51
CA LEU A 76 10.01 4.58 -3.49
C LEU A 76 9.34 4.51 -2.12
N LEU A 77 8.63 5.58 -1.73
CA LEU A 77 7.91 5.60 -0.46
C LEU A 77 6.79 4.56 -0.44
N HIS A 78 5.99 4.48 -1.52
CA HIS A 78 4.89 3.52 -1.66
C HIS A 78 5.36 2.08 -1.54
N PHE A 79 6.41 1.71 -2.27
CA PHE A 79 6.96 0.35 -2.20
C PHE A 79 7.69 0.07 -0.88
N GLY A 80 8.38 1.06 -0.31
CA GLY A 80 9.01 0.93 1.01
C GLY A 80 7.99 0.63 2.11
N LEU A 81 6.89 1.38 2.15
CA LEU A 81 5.78 1.14 3.07
C LEU A 81 5.07 -0.18 2.79
N SER A 82 4.83 -0.50 1.51
CA SER A 82 4.20 -1.76 1.10
C SER A 82 4.99 -2.98 1.58
N ILE A 83 6.32 -2.95 1.45
CA ILE A 83 7.20 -4.02 1.97
C ILE A 83 7.13 -4.08 3.49
N ALA A 84 7.24 -2.94 4.18
CA ALA A 84 7.19 -2.90 5.64
C ALA A 84 5.87 -3.48 6.19
N TYR A 85 4.73 -3.07 5.63
CA TYR A 85 3.42 -3.58 6.01
C TYR A 85 3.24 -5.06 5.65
N ALA A 86 3.69 -5.49 4.48
CA ALA A 86 3.60 -6.90 4.09
C ALA A 86 4.47 -7.81 4.99
N ILE A 87 5.63 -7.35 5.46
CA ILE A 87 6.45 -8.08 6.44
C ILE A 87 5.69 -8.28 7.75
N ILE A 88 5.05 -7.23 8.27
CA ILE A 88 4.23 -7.29 9.49
C ILE A 88 3.09 -8.28 9.29
N LEU A 89 2.31 -8.14 8.21
CA LEU A 89 1.21 -9.04 7.91
C LEU A 89 1.68 -10.49 7.77
N SER A 90 2.76 -10.73 7.02
CA SER A 90 3.34 -12.05 6.81
C SER A 90 3.70 -12.72 8.14
N TRP A 91 4.25 -11.97 9.10
CA TRP A 91 4.55 -12.49 10.43
C TRP A 91 3.28 -12.89 11.20
N LEU A 92 2.20 -12.10 11.09
CA LEU A 92 0.91 -12.38 11.73
C LEU A 92 0.22 -13.63 11.14
N ILE A 93 0.33 -13.86 9.82
CA ILE A 93 -0.40 -14.93 9.12
C ILE A 93 0.41 -16.21 8.87
N ARG A 94 1.70 -16.26 9.25
CA ARG A 94 2.59 -17.39 8.94
C ARG A 94 2.03 -18.75 9.37
N GLY A 95 1.36 -18.81 10.52
CA GLY A 95 0.84 -20.03 11.12
C GLY A 95 -0.60 -20.40 10.75
N ILE A 96 -1.32 -19.59 9.97
CA ILE A 96 -2.73 -19.85 9.61
C ILE A 96 -2.86 -20.30 8.14
N ASP A 97 -3.97 -20.96 7.79
CA ASP A 97 -4.23 -21.42 6.42
C ASP A 97 -4.51 -20.25 5.45
N ILE A 98 -4.57 -20.54 4.15
CA ILE A 98 -4.70 -19.51 3.11
C ILE A 98 -6.02 -18.76 3.20
N THR A 99 -7.14 -19.43 3.48
CA THR A 99 -8.46 -18.81 3.52
C THR A 99 -8.52 -17.81 4.65
N ASN A 100 -8.11 -18.23 5.85
CA ASN A 100 -8.03 -17.34 7.01
C ASN A 100 -6.97 -16.24 6.83
N SER A 101 -5.86 -16.51 6.12
CA SER A 101 -4.87 -15.50 5.77
C SER A 101 -5.44 -14.39 4.88
N LEU A 102 -6.27 -14.74 3.88
CA LEU A 102 -6.87 -13.74 2.98
C LEU A 102 -7.86 -12.85 3.73
N ILE A 103 -8.67 -13.43 4.63
CA ILE A 103 -9.59 -12.66 5.49
C ILE A 103 -8.79 -11.73 6.41
N ALA A 104 -7.77 -12.26 7.09
CA ALA A 104 -6.88 -11.48 7.94
C ALA A 104 -6.19 -10.36 7.14
N GLY A 105 -5.77 -10.63 5.91
CA GLY A 105 -5.21 -9.66 4.98
C GLY A 105 -6.19 -8.52 4.67
N GLY A 106 -7.43 -8.83 4.30
CA GLY A 106 -8.46 -7.80 4.06
C GLY A 106 -8.73 -6.92 5.29
N LEU A 107 -8.87 -7.53 6.47
CA LEU A 107 -9.04 -6.80 7.74
C LEU A 107 -7.81 -5.96 8.09
N TYR A 108 -6.61 -6.48 7.85
CA TYR A 108 -5.36 -5.76 8.03
C TYR A 108 -5.27 -4.55 7.11
N GLY A 109 -5.65 -4.71 5.83
CA GLY A 109 -5.76 -3.61 4.87
C GLY A 109 -6.70 -2.52 5.36
N LEU A 110 -7.89 -2.89 5.83
CA LEU A 110 -8.84 -1.95 6.43
C LEU A 110 -8.24 -1.24 7.67
N GLY A 111 -7.52 -1.97 8.52
CA GLY A 111 -6.78 -1.41 9.66
C GLY A 111 -5.71 -0.39 9.22
N LEU A 112 -4.98 -0.69 8.15
CA LEU A 112 -4.00 0.25 7.56
C LEU A 112 -4.69 1.50 7.02
N PHE A 113 -5.84 1.36 6.34
CA PHE A 113 -6.62 2.52 5.90
C PHE A 113 -6.94 3.41 7.10
N LEU A 114 -7.47 2.85 8.19
CA LEU A 114 -7.81 3.62 9.38
C LEU A 114 -6.56 4.29 10.00
N MET A 115 -5.46 3.56 10.11
CA MET A 115 -4.20 4.09 10.64
C MET A 115 -3.64 5.21 9.76
N ASN A 116 -3.64 5.04 8.43
CA ASN A 116 -3.06 6.02 7.51
C ASN A 116 -3.95 7.24 7.39
N MET A 117 -5.25 7.02 7.25
CA MET A 117 -6.20 8.08 6.96
C MET A 117 -6.67 8.81 8.21
N TYR A 118 -6.66 8.20 9.40
CA TYR A 118 -7.07 8.88 10.64
C TYR A 118 -5.92 9.09 11.63
N GLY A 119 -4.92 8.19 11.63
CA GLY A 119 -3.71 8.33 12.44
C GLY A 119 -2.71 9.28 11.80
N PHE A 120 -2.09 8.88 10.67
CA PHE A 120 -1.03 9.66 10.03
C PHE A 120 -1.48 11.02 9.49
N VAL A 121 -2.76 11.20 9.16
CA VAL A 121 -3.30 12.53 8.80
C VAL A 121 -3.10 13.57 9.90
N MET A 122 -2.98 13.18 11.17
CA MET A 122 -2.64 14.14 12.23
C MET A 122 -1.23 14.74 12.09
N ILE A 123 -0.34 14.05 11.37
CA ILE A 123 1.05 14.47 11.11
C ILE A 123 1.21 15.00 9.67
N PHE A 124 0.47 14.42 8.73
CA PHE A 124 0.48 14.75 7.31
C PHE A 124 -0.94 15.14 6.85
N PRO A 125 -1.40 16.39 7.13
CA PRO A 125 -2.81 16.77 7.04
C PRO A 125 -3.41 16.65 5.63
N TRP A 126 -2.59 16.82 4.60
CA TRP A 126 -3.02 16.81 3.19
C TRP A 126 -3.63 15.47 2.74
N PHE A 127 -3.34 14.36 3.43
CA PHE A 127 -3.99 13.08 3.12
C PHE A 127 -5.49 13.04 3.45
N VAL A 128 -6.04 14.07 4.12
CA VAL A 128 -7.49 14.17 4.37
C VAL A 128 -8.32 14.09 3.06
N ASP A 129 -7.76 14.58 1.95
CA ASP A 129 -8.41 14.59 0.64
C ASP A 129 -8.43 13.22 -0.06
N THR A 130 -7.77 12.21 0.54
CA THR A 130 -7.74 10.82 0.05
C THR A 130 -8.63 9.88 0.88
N ARG A 131 -9.47 10.44 1.76
CA ARG A 131 -10.38 9.71 2.65
C ARG A 131 -11.66 9.29 1.95
N ASP A 132 -11.51 8.36 1.02
CA ASP A 132 -12.61 7.94 0.17
C ASP A 132 -12.72 6.41 0.09
N TRP A 133 -13.84 5.95 -0.45
CA TRP A 133 -14.14 4.52 -0.54
C TRP A 133 -13.25 3.77 -1.54
N ILE A 134 -12.67 4.45 -2.54
CA ILE A 134 -11.73 3.87 -3.50
C ILE A 134 -10.41 3.57 -2.80
N THR A 135 -9.94 4.51 -1.98
CA THR A 135 -8.78 4.34 -1.11
C THR A 135 -8.98 3.20 -0.10
N VAL A 136 -10.20 3.04 0.47
CA VAL A 136 -10.55 1.85 1.27
C VAL A 136 -10.39 0.57 0.45
N ALA A 137 -10.96 0.53 -0.75
CA ALA A 137 -10.91 -0.65 -1.62
C ALA A 137 -9.47 -1.02 -2.01
N ALA A 138 -8.63 -0.04 -2.32
CA ALA A 138 -7.21 -0.26 -2.61
C ALA A 138 -6.44 -0.82 -1.41
N HIS A 139 -6.74 -0.36 -0.18
CA HIS A 139 -6.13 -0.93 1.03
C HIS A 139 -6.58 -2.37 1.30
N ILE A 140 -7.84 -2.71 1.04
CA ILE A 140 -8.31 -4.11 1.13
C ILE A 140 -7.61 -4.96 0.06
N ALA A 141 -7.51 -4.47 -1.18
CA ALA A 141 -6.81 -5.14 -2.26
C ALA A 141 -5.32 -5.37 -1.93
N PHE A 142 -4.65 -4.37 -1.34
CA PHE A 142 -3.31 -4.50 -0.79
C PHE A 142 -3.22 -5.65 0.22
N GLY A 143 -4.07 -5.65 1.24
CA GLY A 143 -4.00 -6.64 2.32
C GLY A 143 -4.27 -8.08 1.85
N VAL A 144 -5.28 -8.27 1.00
CA VAL A 144 -5.61 -9.58 0.41
C VAL A 144 -4.47 -10.08 -0.48
N SER A 145 -3.91 -9.22 -1.34
CA SER A 145 -2.82 -9.60 -2.24
C SER A 145 -1.52 -9.90 -1.48
N ALA A 146 -1.17 -9.09 -0.48
CA ALA A 146 -0.01 -9.35 0.38
C ALA A 146 -0.13 -10.72 1.08
N ALA A 147 -1.29 -11.02 1.67
CA ALA A 147 -1.53 -12.31 2.30
C ALA A 147 -1.45 -13.47 1.30
N GLY A 148 -2.13 -13.34 0.15
CA GLY A 148 -2.16 -14.39 -0.87
C GLY A 148 -0.77 -14.71 -1.42
N VAL A 149 -0.02 -13.69 -1.84
CA VAL A 149 1.32 -13.86 -2.41
C VAL A 149 2.28 -14.45 -1.39
N TYR A 150 2.28 -13.95 -0.15
CA TYR A 150 3.13 -14.51 0.91
C TYR A 150 2.84 -16.00 1.13
N LYS A 151 1.57 -16.40 1.22
CA LYS A 151 1.20 -17.80 1.45
C LYS A 151 1.51 -18.70 0.26
N VAL A 152 1.43 -18.21 -0.97
CA VAL A 152 1.85 -18.98 -2.16
C VAL A 152 3.36 -19.19 -2.17
N LEU A 153 4.14 -18.13 -1.92
CA LEU A 153 5.60 -18.19 -1.97
C LEU A 153 6.23 -18.92 -0.76
N SER A 154 5.60 -18.88 0.41
CA SER A 154 6.09 -19.55 1.62
C SER A 154 5.73 -21.04 1.72
N ARG A 155 4.91 -21.55 0.80
CA ARG A 155 4.58 -22.99 0.68
C ARG A 155 5.65 -23.80 -0.06
N GLN A 156 6.62 -23.13 -0.70
CA GLN A 156 7.77 -23.75 -1.37
C GLN A 156 8.92 -23.98 -0.37
#